data_AF-A0A316DJN6-F1
#
_entry.id   AF-A0A316DJN6-F1
#
_cell.length_a   1.000
_cell.length_b   1.000
_cell.length_c   1.000
_cell.angle_alpha   90.00
_cell.angle_beta   90.00
_cell.angle_gamma   90.00
#
_symmetry.space_group_name_H-M   'P 1'
#
loop_
_entity.id
_entity.type
_entity.pdbx_description
1 polymer ?
#
loop_
_entity_poly.entity_id
_entity_poly.type
_entity_poly.pdbx_seq_one_letter_code
_entity_poly.pdbx_strand_id
1 'polypeptide(L)'
;MTSQINRRNNSNYNIKKRLSLNLRRFVRGKKMRLDNYDNEILRYIVLSRTDFREYIEHQFLEGMTWDNYCSVWEIDHIIPVGEFDMANEDDLKLCWHYLNLMPLFRKDNEIKAHSLYFAKIELEKRLNVLPSNPILKALKEKTNNEEIHAKYNYDLEFLKFYNSIKYH
;
A
#
# COMPACT_ATOMS: atom_id res chain seq x y z
N MET A 1 5.46 0.05 -32.01
CA MET A 1 5.87 0.09 -30.58
C MET A 1 4.87 0.84 -29.69
N THR A 2 4.22 1.90 -30.16
CA THR A 2 3.19 2.70 -29.43
C THR A 2 1.89 1.94 -29.10
N SER A 3 1.46 0.99 -29.93
CA SER A 3 0.20 0.24 -29.71
C SER A 3 0.27 -0.80 -28.58
N GLN A 4 1.45 -1.37 -28.32
CA GLN A 4 1.67 -2.40 -27.31
C GLN A 4 1.83 -1.78 -25.91
N ILE A 5 2.48 -0.62 -25.84
CA ILE A 5 2.61 0.20 -24.61
C ILE A 5 1.23 0.69 -24.15
N ASN A 6 0.40 1.20 -25.07
CA ASN A 6 -0.96 1.65 -24.74
C ASN A 6 -1.87 0.52 -24.26
N ARG A 7 -1.75 -0.70 -24.82
CA ARG A 7 -2.51 -1.87 -24.35
C ARG A 7 -2.06 -2.37 -22.98
N ARG A 8 -0.74 -2.40 -22.71
CA ARG A 8 -0.18 -2.79 -21.40
C ARG A 8 -0.59 -1.81 -20.30
N ASN A 9 -0.48 -0.50 -20.55
CA ASN A 9 -0.90 0.53 -19.60
C ASN A 9 -2.39 0.44 -19.26
N ASN A 10 -3.23 0.15 -20.26
CA ASN A 10 -4.68 -0.02 -20.05
C ASN A 10 -5.01 -1.32 -19.27
N SER A 11 -4.24 -2.40 -19.50
CA SER A 11 -4.36 -3.65 -18.74
C SER A 11 -3.99 -3.46 -17.27
N ASN A 12 -2.86 -2.80 -16.99
CA ASN A 12 -2.40 -2.53 -15.62
C ASN A 12 -3.40 -1.65 -14.85
N TYR A 13 -3.94 -0.63 -15.51
CA TYR A 13 -5.00 0.21 -14.94
C TYR A 13 -6.25 -0.59 -14.57
N ASN A 14 -6.67 -1.52 -15.44
CA ASN A 14 -7.84 -2.37 -15.19
C ASN A 14 -7.62 -3.34 -14.02
N ILE A 15 -6.43 -3.93 -13.90
CA ILE A 15 -6.08 -4.82 -12.77
C ILE A 15 -6.10 -4.05 -11.46
N LYS A 16 -5.40 -2.91 -11.39
CA LYS A 16 -5.40 -2.05 -10.20
C LYS A 16 -6.82 -1.69 -9.79
N LYS A 17 -7.63 -1.18 -10.73
CA LYS A 17 -9.01 -0.78 -10.48
C LYS A 17 -9.85 -1.94 -9.94
N ARG A 18 -9.74 -3.12 -10.52
CA ARG A 18 -10.43 -4.34 -10.07
C ARG A 18 -10.03 -4.71 -8.64
N LEU A 19 -8.73 -4.78 -8.36
CA LEU A 19 -8.22 -5.16 -7.05
C LEU A 19 -8.56 -4.11 -5.97
N SER A 20 -8.51 -2.81 -6.27
CA SER A 20 -8.96 -1.75 -5.36
C SER A 20 -10.45 -1.90 -5.00
N LEU A 21 -11.29 -2.22 -5.98
CA LEU A 21 -12.73 -2.45 -5.73
C LEU A 21 -12.94 -3.70 -4.88
N ASN A 22 -12.19 -4.78 -5.14
CA ASN A 22 -12.25 -6.01 -4.36
C ASN A 22 -11.79 -5.79 -2.91
N LEU A 23 -10.68 -5.04 -2.69
CA LEU A 23 -10.23 -4.64 -1.35
C LEU A 23 -11.32 -3.86 -0.62
N ARG A 24 -11.94 -2.87 -1.27
CA ARG A 24 -13.01 -2.08 -0.65
C ARG A 24 -14.22 -2.94 -0.25
N ARG A 25 -14.62 -3.88 -1.12
CA ARG A 25 -15.70 -4.83 -0.83
C ARG A 25 -15.33 -5.78 0.30
N PHE A 26 -14.09 -6.26 0.32
CA PHE A 26 -13.56 -7.13 1.36
C PHE A 26 -13.62 -6.47 2.74
N VAL A 27 -13.13 -5.24 2.89
CA VAL A 27 -13.10 -4.55 4.20
C VAL A 27 -14.49 -4.11 4.68
N ARG A 28 -15.39 -3.70 3.77
CA ARG A 28 -16.77 -3.28 4.09
C ARG A 28 -17.78 -4.43 4.17
N GLY A 29 -17.45 -5.59 3.61
CA GLY A 29 -18.34 -6.73 3.50
C GLY A 29 -18.60 -7.45 4.83
N LYS A 30 -19.40 -8.53 4.77
CA LYS A 30 -19.62 -9.45 5.90
C LYS A 30 -18.32 -10.20 6.23
N LYS A 31 -18.25 -10.89 7.39
CA LYS A 31 -17.09 -11.69 7.80
C LYS A 31 -16.73 -12.70 6.68
N MET A 32 -15.48 -12.66 6.22
CA MET A 32 -14.94 -13.58 5.19
C MET A 32 -13.73 -14.33 5.75
N ARG A 33 -13.71 -15.66 5.56
CA ARG A 33 -12.60 -16.55 5.89
C ARG A 33 -11.54 -16.51 4.77
N LEU A 34 -10.28 -16.87 5.07
CA LEU A 34 -9.20 -16.91 4.06
C LEU A 34 -9.45 -17.93 2.95
N ASP A 35 -10.16 -19.03 3.27
CA ASP A 35 -10.50 -20.11 2.34
C ASP A 35 -11.61 -19.73 1.33
N ASN A 36 -12.08 -18.48 1.33
CA ASN A 36 -13.07 -18.02 0.37
C ASN A 36 -12.44 -17.70 -0.98
N TYR A 37 -12.41 -18.71 -1.86
CA TYR A 37 -11.81 -18.63 -3.19
C TYR A 37 -12.50 -17.68 -4.18
N ASP A 38 -13.73 -17.22 -3.89
CA ASP A 38 -14.48 -16.29 -4.74
C ASP A 38 -13.94 -14.87 -4.70
N ASN A 39 -13.14 -14.53 -3.67
CA ASN A 39 -12.55 -13.21 -3.54
C ASN A 39 -11.06 -13.21 -3.91
N GLU A 40 -10.78 -12.76 -5.13
CA GLU A 40 -9.43 -12.63 -5.69
C GLU A 40 -8.45 -11.93 -4.74
N ILE A 41 -8.90 -10.90 -4.00
CA ILE A 41 -7.99 -10.09 -3.15
C ILE A 41 -7.41 -10.87 -1.97
N LEU A 42 -8.11 -11.91 -1.50
CA LEU A 42 -7.64 -12.74 -0.38
C LEU A 42 -6.34 -13.49 -0.73
N ARG A 43 -6.14 -13.79 -2.02
CA ARG A 43 -4.93 -14.44 -2.53
C ARG A 43 -3.70 -13.57 -2.36
N TYR A 44 -3.88 -12.25 -2.32
CA TYR A 44 -2.80 -11.28 -2.26
C TYR A 44 -2.60 -10.67 -0.87
N ILE A 45 -3.69 -10.36 -0.15
CA ILE A 45 -3.60 -9.80 1.21
C ILE A 45 -3.10 -10.85 2.22
N VAL A 46 -3.44 -12.13 2.00
CA VAL A 46 -3.02 -13.27 2.84
C VAL A 46 -3.47 -13.17 4.30
N LEU A 47 -4.59 -12.50 4.58
CA LEU A 47 -5.23 -12.40 5.90
C LEU A 47 -6.74 -12.58 5.80
N SER A 48 -7.37 -13.04 6.89
CA SER A 48 -8.84 -13.01 6.96
C SER A 48 -9.33 -11.58 6.98
N ARG A 49 -10.63 -11.37 6.75
CA ARG A 49 -11.21 -10.03 6.95
C ARG A 49 -11.00 -9.52 8.37
N THR A 50 -11.10 -10.40 9.35
CA THR A 50 -10.97 -10.03 10.77
C THR A 50 -9.54 -9.58 11.04
N ASP A 51 -8.57 -10.42 10.71
CA ASP A 51 -7.15 -10.16 10.98
C ASP A 51 -6.64 -8.96 10.16
N PHE A 52 -7.10 -8.80 8.91
CA PHE A 52 -6.73 -7.64 8.12
C PHE A 52 -7.30 -6.33 8.68
N ARG A 53 -8.55 -6.34 9.16
CA ARG A 53 -9.13 -5.15 9.78
C ARG A 53 -8.43 -4.81 11.08
N GLU A 54 -8.17 -5.82 11.91
CA GLU A 54 -7.41 -5.66 13.14
C GLU A 54 -6.01 -5.12 12.85
N TYR A 55 -5.30 -5.69 11.87
CA TYR A 55 -4.00 -5.20 11.41
C TYR A 55 -4.02 -3.71 11.01
N ILE A 56 -5.04 -3.28 10.26
CA ILE A 56 -5.20 -1.89 9.84
C ILE A 56 -5.59 -0.99 11.03
N GLU A 57 -6.46 -1.45 11.93
CA GLU A 57 -6.87 -0.73 13.14
C GLU A 57 -5.69 -0.45 14.09
N HIS A 58 -4.74 -1.38 14.21
CA HIS A 58 -3.52 -1.19 15.01
C HIS A 58 -2.62 -0.05 14.50
N GLN A 59 -2.84 0.41 13.27
CA GLN A 59 -2.10 1.51 12.65
C GLN A 59 -2.92 2.81 12.61
N PHE A 60 -4.12 2.82 13.21
CA PHE A 60 -4.96 4.01 13.20
C PHE A 60 -4.34 5.17 13.97
N LEU A 61 -4.50 6.35 13.39
CA LEU A 61 -4.24 7.61 14.05
C LEU A 61 -5.53 8.13 14.69
N GLU A 62 -5.37 9.05 15.64
CA GLU A 62 -6.49 9.72 16.27
C GLU A 62 -7.46 10.30 15.22
N GLY A 63 -8.74 9.95 15.33
CA GLY A 63 -9.78 10.37 14.38
C GLY A 63 -10.04 9.39 13.22
N MET A 64 -9.26 8.31 13.08
CA MET A 64 -9.58 7.23 12.14
C MET A 64 -10.57 6.23 12.74
N THR A 65 -11.67 5.97 12.03
CA THR A 65 -12.63 4.92 12.37
C THR A 65 -13.10 4.21 11.11
N TRP A 66 -13.63 2.99 11.21
CA TRP A 66 -14.19 2.34 10.02
C TRP A 66 -15.42 3.04 9.45
N ASP A 67 -16.14 3.80 10.27
CA ASP A 67 -17.31 4.57 9.84
C ASP A 67 -16.90 5.72 8.91
N ASN A 68 -15.69 6.27 9.08
CA ASN A 68 -15.15 7.32 8.24
C ASN A 68 -14.13 6.82 7.18
N TYR A 69 -14.07 5.50 6.95
CA TYR A 69 -13.30 4.90 5.86
C TYR A 69 -13.84 5.34 4.48
N CYS A 70 -12.93 5.73 3.59
CA CYS A 70 -13.16 6.35 2.27
C CYS A 70 -13.74 7.77 2.29
N SER A 71 -14.09 8.34 3.45
CA SER A 71 -14.47 9.76 3.57
C SER A 71 -13.32 10.60 4.13
N VAL A 72 -12.70 10.13 5.22
CA VAL A 72 -11.62 10.83 5.95
C VAL A 72 -10.24 10.20 5.68
N TRP A 73 -10.17 8.88 5.68
CA TRP A 73 -8.94 8.12 5.41
C TRP A 73 -9.20 6.98 4.43
N GLU A 74 -8.13 6.43 3.87
CA GLU A 74 -8.16 5.31 2.95
C GLU A 74 -7.01 4.32 3.22
N ILE A 75 -7.11 3.12 2.63
CA ILE A 75 -6.01 2.16 2.66
C ILE A 75 -5.11 2.50 1.46
N ASP A 76 -3.87 2.86 1.75
CA ASP A 76 -2.88 3.23 0.76
C ASP A 76 -1.72 2.22 0.72
N HIS A 77 -0.94 2.26 -0.37
CA HIS A 77 0.24 1.43 -0.54
C HIS A 77 1.49 2.18 -0.07
N ILE A 78 2.30 1.56 0.78
CA ILE A 78 3.58 2.11 1.23
C ILE A 78 4.50 2.31 0.03
N ILE A 79 4.78 1.22 -0.70
CA ILE A 79 5.38 1.30 -2.03
C ILE A 79 4.26 1.56 -3.04
N PRO A 80 4.32 2.66 -3.80
CA PRO A 80 3.31 2.99 -4.79
C PRO A 80 3.13 1.87 -5.83
N VAL A 81 1.89 1.65 -6.26
CA VAL A 81 1.54 0.65 -7.29
C VAL A 81 2.36 0.82 -8.58
N GLY A 82 2.82 2.03 -8.89
CA GLY A 82 3.63 2.31 -10.09
C GLY A 82 5.01 1.65 -10.10
N GLU A 83 5.50 1.17 -8.95
CA GLU A 83 6.81 0.50 -8.81
C GLU A 83 6.74 -1.02 -9.05
N PHE A 84 5.56 -1.52 -9.44
CA PHE A 84 5.29 -2.93 -9.64
C PHE A 84 4.80 -3.19 -11.07
N ASP A 85 5.28 -4.28 -11.66
CA ASP A 85 4.75 -4.81 -12.90
C ASP A 85 3.46 -5.62 -12.63
N MET A 86 2.31 -5.00 -12.91
CA MET A 86 1.00 -5.64 -12.72
C MET A 86 0.74 -6.83 -13.65
N ALA A 87 1.61 -7.10 -14.65
CA ALA A 87 1.54 -8.31 -15.45
C ALA A 87 2.30 -9.48 -14.82
N ASN A 88 3.14 -9.21 -13.80
CA ASN A 88 3.88 -10.21 -13.06
C ASN A 88 3.13 -10.57 -11.76
N GLU A 89 2.85 -11.86 -11.58
CA GLU A 89 2.06 -12.36 -10.46
C GLU A 89 2.76 -12.18 -9.10
N ASP A 90 4.09 -12.25 -9.05
CA ASP A 90 4.83 -12.05 -7.79
C ASP A 90 4.88 -10.56 -7.40
N ASP A 91 4.96 -9.66 -8.39
CA ASP A 91 4.79 -8.22 -8.16
C ASP A 91 3.36 -7.88 -7.72
N LEU A 92 2.32 -8.55 -8.25
CA LEU A 92 0.94 -8.40 -7.76
C LEU A 92 0.80 -8.85 -6.30
N LYS A 93 1.34 -10.03 -5.95
CA LYS A 93 1.36 -10.52 -4.57
C LYS A 93 2.07 -9.55 -3.65
N LEU A 94 3.24 -9.05 -4.04
CA LEU A 94 4.02 -8.14 -3.24
C LEU A 94 3.32 -6.78 -3.07
N CYS A 95 2.75 -6.24 -4.16
CA CYS A 95 2.05 -4.96 -4.17
C CYS A 95 0.84 -4.97 -3.23
N TRP A 96 0.02 -6.03 -3.28
CA TRP A 96 -1.24 -6.13 -2.53
C TRP A 96 -1.11 -6.89 -1.20
N HIS A 97 0.11 -7.28 -0.82
CA HIS A 97 0.37 -7.90 0.48
C HIS A 97 0.03 -6.95 1.62
N TYR A 98 -0.55 -7.46 2.72
CA TYR A 98 -0.95 -6.62 3.84
C TYR A 98 0.19 -5.74 4.41
N LEU A 99 1.43 -6.24 4.37
CA LEU A 99 2.62 -5.49 4.80
C LEU A 99 2.98 -4.28 3.93
N ASN A 100 2.44 -4.19 2.71
CA ASN A 100 2.56 -3.01 1.85
C ASN A 100 1.37 -2.06 2.00
N LEU A 101 0.37 -2.40 2.81
CA LEU A 101 -0.86 -1.62 2.99
C LEU A 101 -0.86 -0.91 4.35
N MET A 102 -1.35 0.32 4.38
CA MET A 102 -1.49 1.11 5.60
C MET A 102 -2.72 2.02 5.55
N PRO A 103 -3.33 2.38 6.69
CA PRO A 103 -4.29 3.47 6.73
C PRO A 103 -3.58 4.82 6.53
N LEU A 104 -4.18 5.71 5.76
CA LEU A 104 -3.65 7.05 5.49
C LEU A 104 -4.80 8.05 5.36
N PHE A 105 -4.70 9.22 6.00
CA PHE A 105 -5.67 10.28 5.76
C PHE A 105 -5.63 10.70 4.28
N ARG A 106 -6.78 11.01 3.69
CA ARG A 106 -6.84 11.34 2.25
C ARG A 106 -5.95 12.54 1.90
N LYS A 107 -5.91 13.55 2.78
CA LYS A 107 -5.03 14.72 2.63
C LYS A 107 -3.55 14.33 2.66
N ASP A 108 -3.19 13.39 3.52
CA ASP A 108 -1.81 12.92 3.64
C ASP A 108 -1.40 12.06 2.44
N ASN A 109 -2.35 11.32 1.85
CA ASN A 109 -2.11 10.58 0.61
C ASN A 109 -1.81 11.51 -0.57
N GLU A 110 -2.49 12.66 -0.66
CA GLU A 110 -2.20 13.68 -1.68
C GLU A 110 -0.77 14.22 -1.55
N ILE A 111 -0.28 14.42 -0.32
CA ILE A 111 1.08 14.90 -0.03
C ILE A 111 2.12 13.79 -0.28
N LYS A 112 1.85 12.57 0.22
CA LYS A 112 2.73 11.40 0.04
C LYS A 112 2.90 11.07 -1.44
N ALA A 113 1.82 11.14 -2.22
CA ALA A 113 1.78 10.81 -3.65
C ALA A 113 2.51 9.50 -3.96
N HIS A 114 3.58 9.56 -4.77
CA HIS A 114 4.40 8.40 -5.15
C HIS A 114 5.80 8.43 -4.51
N SER A 115 5.93 9.04 -3.33
CA SER A 115 7.22 9.18 -2.66
C SER A 115 7.81 7.83 -2.22
N LEU A 116 8.85 7.38 -2.92
CA LEU A 116 9.67 6.24 -2.48
C LEU A 116 10.48 6.53 -1.20
N TYR A 117 10.74 7.80 -0.89
CA TYR A 117 11.42 8.14 0.35
C TYR A 117 10.56 7.82 1.58
N PHE A 118 9.31 8.29 1.61
CA PHE A 118 8.29 7.84 2.57
C PHE A 118 8.30 6.32 2.74
N ALA A 119 8.23 5.60 1.62
CA ALA A 119 8.16 4.15 1.62
C ALA A 119 9.41 3.52 2.27
N LYS A 120 10.60 4.04 1.98
CA LYS A 120 11.85 3.61 2.59
C LYS A 120 11.84 3.75 4.11
N ILE A 121 11.45 4.93 4.64
CA ILE A 121 11.38 5.14 6.09
C ILE A 121 10.39 4.17 6.74
N GLU A 122 9.19 4.06 6.17
CA GLU A 122 8.12 3.22 6.73
C GLU A 122 8.49 1.72 6.72
N LEU A 123 9.14 1.25 5.65
CA LEU A 123 9.63 -0.12 5.59
C LEU A 123 10.79 -0.38 6.56
N GLU A 124 11.66 0.61 6.78
CA GLU A 124 12.73 0.52 7.79
C GLU A 124 12.17 0.37 9.20
N LYS A 125 11.12 1.12 9.57
CA LYS A 125 10.42 0.94 10.84
C LYS A 125 9.89 -0.48 11.01
N ARG A 126 9.23 -1.01 9.98
CA ARG A 126 8.68 -2.37 10.00
C ARG A 126 9.77 -3.44 10.10
N LEU A 127 10.88 -3.25 9.40
CA LEU A 127 12.04 -4.15 9.48
C LEU A 127 12.74 -4.11 10.84
N ASN A 128 12.69 -2.99 11.57
CA ASN A 128 13.23 -2.97 12.94
C ASN A 128 12.45 -3.91 13.87
N VAL A 129 11.15 -4.10 13.63
CA VAL A 129 10.30 -5.04 14.39
C VAL A 129 10.43 -6.47 13.83
N LEU A 130 10.49 -6.62 12.50
CA LEU A 130 10.52 -7.90 11.81
C LEU A 130 11.74 -8.02 10.85
N PRO A 131 12.97 -8.07 11.37
CA PRO A 131 14.20 -7.91 10.57
C PRO A 131 14.43 -9.04 9.56
N SER A 132 13.88 -10.22 9.82
CA SER A 132 14.03 -11.39 8.97
C SER A 132 12.86 -11.60 8.00
N ASN A 133 11.85 -10.72 7.98
CA ASN A 133 10.67 -10.92 7.15
C ASN A 133 11.01 -10.76 5.65
N PRO A 134 10.82 -11.79 4.81
CA PRO A 134 11.23 -11.76 3.41
C PRO A 134 10.39 -10.78 2.55
N ILE A 135 9.12 -10.57 2.90
CA ILE A 135 8.24 -9.65 2.17
C ILE A 135 8.70 -8.20 2.40
N LEU A 136 9.02 -7.83 3.64
CA LEU A 136 9.52 -6.49 3.94
C LEU A 136 10.87 -6.21 3.26
N LYS A 137 11.75 -7.22 3.17
CA LYS A 137 13.02 -7.11 2.43
C LYS A 137 12.78 -6.87 0.94
N ALA A 138 11.90 -7.67 0.32
CA ALA A 138 11.53 -7.51 -1.08
C ALA A 138 10.86 -6.15 -1.38
N LEU A 139 10.00 -5.65 -0.48
CA LEU A 139 9.44 -4.29 -0.59
C LEU A 139 10.53 -3.22 -0.49
N LYS A 140 11.51 -3.39 0.40
CA LYS A 140 12.61 -2.41 0.56
C LYS A 140 13.49 -2.35 -0.69
N GLU A 141 13.71 -3.48 -1.37
CA GLU A 141 14.48 -3.51 -2.62
C GLU A 141 13.88 -2.63 -3.73
N LYS A 142 12.55 -2.46 -3.76
CA LYS A 142 11.86 -1.53 -4.68
C LYS A 142 12.17 -0.06 -4.40
N THR A 143 12.82 0.27 -3.28
CA THR A 143 13.22 1.65 -2.91
C THR A 143 14.68 1.98 -3.23
N ASN A 144 15.44 1.08 -3.86
CA ASN A 144 16.89 1.25 -4.03
C ASN A 144 17.31 2.11 -5.24
N ASN A 145 16.42 2.94 -5.79
CA ASN A 145 16.75 3.78 -6.95
C ASN A 145 17.55 5.04 -6.52
N GLU A 146 18.75 5.23 -7.09
CA GLU A 146 19.64 6.38 -6.82
C GLU A 146 18.98 7.73 -7.13
N GLU A 147 18.01 7.78 -8.05
CA GLU A 147 17.28 9.00 -8.40
C GLU A 147 16.33 9.51 -7.31
N ILE A 148 16.00 8.69 -6.29
CA ILE A 148 15.09 9.11 -5.21
C ILE A 148 15.64 10.35 -4.48
N HIS A 149 16.96 10.43 -4.32
CA HIS A 149 17.62 11.58 -3.72
C HIS A 149 17.63 12.81 -4.64
N ALA A 150 17.61 12.62 -5.96
CA ALA A 150 17.65 13.71 -6.95
C ALA A 150 16.26 14.28 -7.27
N LYS A 151 15.21 13.44 -7.24
CA LYS A 151 13.83 13.82 -7.58
C LYS A 151 13.09 14.52 -6.44
N TYR A 152 13.51 14.24 -5.21
CA TYR A 152 12.97 14.86 -4.00
C TYR A 152 14.12 15.56 -3.29
N ASN A 153 14.54 16.73 -3.79
CA ASN A 153 15.28 17.68 -2.96
C ASN A 153 14.46 17.84 -1.68
N TYR A 154 14.99 17.36 -0.57
CA TYR A 154 14.22 17.19 0.67
C TYR A 154 13.78 18.53 1.19
N ASP A 155 12.55 18.90 0.84
CA ASP A 155 11.84 20.03 1.41
C ASP A 155 11.62 19.73 2.89
N LEU A 156 12.01 20.67 3.75
CA LEU A 156 11.71 20.64 5.19
C LEU A 156 10.23 20.29 5.44
N GLU A 157 9.35 20.65 4.52
CA GLU A 157 7.92 20.38 4.56
C GLU A 157 7.57 18.89 4.54
N PHE A 158 8.30 18.02 3.83
CA PHE A 158 8.06 16.58 3.88
C PHE A 158 8.47 15.98 5.23
N LEU A 159 9.60 16.42 5.80
CA LEU A 159 10.02 15.98 7.13
C LEU A 159 9.09 16.51 8.22
N LYS A 160 8.62 17.77 8.11
CA LYS A 160 7.58 18.33 8.99
C LYS A 160 6.29 17.54 8.88
N PHE A 161 5.87 17.16 7.67
CA PHE A 161 4.72 16.30 7.41
C PHE A 161 4.92 14.91 8.02
N TYR A 162 6.03 14.25 7.76
CA TYR A 162 6.27 12.91 8.29
C TYR A 162 6.33 12.90 9.83
N ASN A 163 6.92 13.94 10.43
CA ASN A 163 6.97 14.10 11.89
C ASN A 163 5.64 14.54 12.50
N SER A 164 4.78 15.22 11.74
CA SER A 164 3.44 15.60 12.23
C SER A 164 2.49 14.41 12.24
N ILE A 165 2.71 13.43 11.37
CA ILE A 165 1.98 12.19 11.40
C ILE A 165 2.64 11.27 12.44
N LYS A 166 2.04 11.18 13.64
CA LYS A 166 2.50 10.31 14.72
C LYS A 166 2.28 8.82 14.39
N TYR A 167 3.00 8.30 13.40
CA TYR A 167 3.15 6.86 13.20
C TYR A 167 4.06 6.33 14.32
N HIS A 168 3.43 5.96 15.43
CA HIS A 168 4.07 5.29 16.56
C HIS A 168 4.55 3.89 16.18
#